data_AF-A0A0K0CYT7-F1
#
_entry.id   AF-A0A0K0CYT7-F1
#
_cell.length_a   1.000
_cell.length_b   1.000
_cell.length_c   1.000
_cell.angle_alpha   90.00
_cell.angle_beta   90.00
_cell.angle_gamma   90.00
#
_symmetry.space_group_name_H-M   'P 1'
#
loop_
_entity.id
_entity.type
_entity.pdbx_description
1 polymer ?
#
loop_
_entity_poly.entity_id
_entity_poly.type
_entity_poly.pdbx_seq_one_letter_code
_entity_poly.pdbx_strand_id
1 'polypeptide(L)' 'MRDREVKVRPKSNYMSRQDDINAEMRAILIDWLSDVVQEYKMHQETFHLAVSLVDRTLSKFRANRERLQLIGTTAMMIAS' A
#
# COMPACT_ATOMS: atom_id res chain seq x y z
N MET A 1 -14.16 12.94 11.48
CA MET A 1 -13.39 11.74 11.07
C MET A 1 -14.00 11.08 9.82
N ARG A 2 -15.29 10.72 9.83
CA ARG A 2 -16.00 10.08 8.69
C ARG A 2 -15.81 10.75 7.32
N ASP A 3 -15.91 12.08 7.22
CA ASP A 3 -15.76 12.76 5.92
C ASP A 3 -14.34 12.66 5.33
N ARG A 4 -13.33 12.57 6.21
CA ARG A 4 -11.94 12.37 5.76
C ARG A 4 -11.74 10.96 5.24
N GLU A 5 -12.29 9.94 5.89
CA GLU A 5 -12.21 8.54 5.47
C GLU A 5 -12.75 8.35 4.05
N VAL A 6 -13.91 8.97 3.75
CA VAL A 6 -14.51 8.91 2.41
C VAL A 6 -13.61 9.57 1.36
N LYS A 7 -12.95 10.69 1.69
CA LYS A 7 -12.05 11.41 0.77
C LYS A 7 -10.73 10.68 0.52
N VAL A 8 -10.24 9.90 1.49
CA VAL A 8 -8.91 9.27 1.40
C VAL A 8 -8.95 7.81 0.98
N ARG A 9 -10.12 7.16 0.92
CA ARG A 9 -10.20 5.74 0.54
C ARG A 9 -9.69 5.46 -0.90
N PRO A 10 -9.04 4.31 -1.14
CA PRO A 10 -8.74 3.85 -2.49
C PRO A 10 -10.00 3.64 -3.33
N LYS A 11 -9.91 3.76 -4.66
CA LYS A 11 -11.00 3.40 -5.57
C LYS A 11 -11.17 1.87 -5.59
N SER A 12 -12.39 1.36 -5.44
CA SER A 12 -12.64 -0.10 -5.34
C SER A 12 -12.08 -0.93 -6.50
N ASN A 13 -11.97 -0.35 -7.70
CA ASN A 13 -11.48 -1.00 -8.91
C ASN A 13 -10.07 -0.54 -9.33
N TYR A 14 -9.27 0.04 -8.43
CA TYR A 14 -7.98 0.58 -8.86
C TYR A 14 -7.05 -0.46 -9.48
N MET A 15 -7.15 -1.72 -9.03
CA MET A 15 -6.31 -2.80 -9.55
C MET A 15 -6.65 -3.13 -11.01
N SER A 16 -7.91 -3.01 -11.44
CA SER A 16 -8.30 -3.26 -12.84
C SER A 16 -7.80 -2.17 -13.80
N ARG A 17 -7.25 -1.06 -13.27
CA ARG A 17 -6.66 0.02 -14.07
C ARG A 17 -5.14 -0.11 -14.19
N GLN A 18 -4.51 -1.03 -13.45
CA GLN A 18 -3.10 -1.31 -13.53
C GLN A 18 -2.84 -2.26 -14.70
N ASP A 19 -1.83 -1.94 -15.52
CA ASP A 19 -1.52 -2.76 -16.71
C ASP A 19 -0.51 -3.87 -16.38
N ASP A 20 0.35 -3.66 -15.37
CA ASP A 20 1.49 -4.54 -15.04
C ASP A 20 1.52 -5.01 -13.56
N ILE A 21 0.54 -4.60 -12.76
CA ILE A 21 0.39 -5.00 -11.34
C ILE A 21 -0.98 -5.65 -11.18
N ASN A 22 -1.04 -6.74 -10.43
CA ASN A 22 -2.28 -7.43 -10.09
C ASN A 22 -2.47 -7.57 -8.57
N ALA A 23 -3.63 -8.12 -8.17
CA ALA A 23 -3.99 -8.29 -6.76
C ALA A 23 -3.08 -9.26 -6.00
N GLU A 24 -2.54 -10.27 -6.68
CA GLU A 24 -1.60 -11.23 -6.10
C GLU A 24 -0.26 -10.57 -5.77
N MET A 25 0.29 -9.76 -6.68
CA MET A 25 1.53 -9.00 -6.43
C MET A 25 1.37 -8.02 -5.26
N ARG A 26 0.18 -7.42 -5.12
CA ARG A 26 -0.16 -6.63 -3.93
C ARG A 26 -0.15 -7.49 -2.66
N ALA A 27 -0.75 -8.67 -2.69
CA ALA A 27 -0.78 -9.57 -1.54
C ALA A 27 0.64 -9.96 -1.10
N ILE A 28 1.50 -10.34 -2.06
CA ILE A 28 2.91 -10.65 -1.83
C ILE A 28 3.66 -9.45 -1.22
N LEU A 29 3.44 -8.24 -1.73
CA LEU A 29 4.02 -7.04 -1.14
C LEU A 29 3.58 -6.85 0.31
N ILE A 30 2.29 -6.98 0.61
CA ILE A 30 1.75 -6.74 1.95
C ILE A 30 2.23 -7.79 2.95
N ASP A 31 2.33 -9.04 2.52
CA ASP A 31 2.92 -10.12 3.31
C ASP A 31 4.36 -9.78 3.71
N TRP A 32 5.19 -9.38 2.74
CA TRP A 32 6.55 -8.91 2.99
C TRP A 32 6.60 -7.68 3.91
N LEU A 33 5.67 -6.72 3.78
CA LEU A 33 5.60 -5.57 4.70
C LEU A 33 5.25 -5.98 6.14
N SER A 34 4.43 -7.03 6.32
CA SER A 34 4.09 -7.55 7.64
C SER A 34 5.34 -8.10 8.34
N ASP A 35 6.18 -8.83 7.62
CA ASP A 35 7.45 -9.34 8.14
C ASP A 35 8.37 -8.19 8.58
N VAL A 36 8.46 -7.12 7.78
CA VAL A 36 9.25 -5.92 8.13
C VAL A 36 8.74 -5.28 9.41
N VAL A 37 7.43 -5.07 9.54
CA VAL A 37 6.84 -4.49 10.77
C VAL A 37 7.17 -5.33 12.00
N GLN A 38 7.11 -6.66 11.87
CA GLN A 38 7.42 -7.59 12.94
C GLN A 38 8.91 -7.55 13.32
N GLU A 39 9.80 -7.62 12.34
CA GLU A 39 11.25 -7.63 12.54
C GLU A 39 11.73 -6.35 13.25
N TYR A 40 11.21 -5.20 12.82
CA TYR A 40 11.54 -3.90 13.40
C TYR A 40 10.68 -3.53 14.62
N LYS A 41 9.79 -4.42 15.09
CA LYS A 41 8.88 -4.21 16.23
C LYS A 41 8.08 -2.91 16.14
N MET A 42 7.63 -2.59 14.93
CA MET A 42 6.82 -1.40 14.67
C MET A 42 5.37 -1.58 15.15
N HIS A 43 4.66 -0.46 15.30
CA HIS A 43 3.26 -0.45 15.68
C HIS A 43 2.36 -1.04 14.57
N GLN A 44 1.25 -1.68 14.96
CA GLN A 44 0.29 -2.23 14.00
C GLN A 44 -0.37 -1.10 13.18
N GLU A 45 -0.51 0.09 13.76
CA GLU A 45 -0.99 1.29 13.08
C GLU A 45 -0.07 1.71 11.91
N THR A 46 1.25 1.55 12.05
CA THR A 46 2.22 1.82 10.98
C THR A 46 1.98 0.88 9.80
N PHE A 47 1.76 -0.41 10.05
CA PHE A 47 1.42 -1.37 9.00
C PHE A 47 0.14 -0.97 8.25
N HIS A 48 -0.95 -0.72 8.99
CA HIS A 48 -2.24 -0.37 8.40
C HIS A 48 -2.18 0.95 7.60
N LEU A 49 -1.42 1.93 8.11
CA LEU A 49 -1.19 3.19 7.42
C LEU A 49 -0.36 2.99 6.14
N ALA A 50 0.70 2.18 6.18
CA ALA A 50 1.52 1.87 5.02
C ALA A 50 0.70 1.17 3.93
N VAL A 51 -0.10 0.16 4.27
CA VAL A 51 -1.00 -0.53 3.33
C VAL A 51 -1.99 0.46 2.70
N SER A 52 -2.58 1.35 3.51
CA SER A 52 -3.47 2.41 3.02
C SER A 52 -2.76 3.35 2.04
N LEU A 53 -1.51 3.75 2.32
CA LEU A 53 -0.71 4.57 1.42
C LEU A 53 -0.38 3.86 0.09
N VAL A 54 -0.05 2.57 0.13
CA VAL A 54 0.16 1.77 -1.09
C VAL A 54 -1.10 1.78 -1.95
N ASP A 55 -2.25 1.42 -1.38
CA ASP A 55 -3.52 1.34 -2.12
C ASP A 55 -3.95 2.69 -2.69
N ARG A 56 -3.76 3.77 -1.94
CA ARG A 56 -4.08 5.13 -2.38
C ARG A 56 -3.15 5.58 -3.51
N THR A 57 -1.89 5.16 -3.48
CA THR A 57 -0.91 5.45 -4.54
C THR A 57 -1.29 4.72 -5.82
N LEU A 58 -1.55 3.42 -5.75
CA LEU A 58 -2.02 2.60 -6.89
C LEU A 58 -3.41 3.03 -7.37
N SER A 59 -4.22 3.67 -6.52
CA SER A 59 -5.49 4.27 -6.93
C SER A 59 -5.35 5.55 -7.76
N LYS A 60 -4.23 6.26 -7.63
CA LYS A 60 -3.98 7.53 -8.33
C LYS A 60 -3.06 7.36 -9.54
N PHE A 61 -2.08 6.47 -9.46
CA PHE A 61 -1.03 6.32 -10.46
C PHE A 61 -0.97 4.88 -10.98
N ARG A 62 -0.67 4.74 -12.28
CA ARG A 62 -0.23 3.47 -12.84
C ARG A 62 1.24 3.27 -12.51
N ALA A 63 1.61 2.07 -12.10
CA ALA A 63 2.98 1.71 -11.78
C ALA A 63 3.35 0.40 -12.46
N ASN A 64 4.63 0.26 -12.79
CA ASN A 64 5.20 -1.00 -13.26
C ASN A 64 5.59 -1.85 -12.04
N ARG A 65 5.66 -3.17 -12.23
CA ARG A 65 6.00 -4.13 -11.17
C ARG A 65 7.30 -3.80 -10.44
N GLU A 66 8.29 -3.28 -11.17
CA GLU A 66 9.61 -2.90 -10.63
C GLU A 66 9.52 -1.79 -9.59
N ARG A 67 8.49 -0.96 -9.65
CA ARG A 67 8.26 0.15 -8.70
C ARG A 67 7.42 -0.28 -7.49
N LEU A 68 6.86 -1.48 -7.49
CA LEU A 68 5.91 -1.90 -6.44
C LEU A 68 6.59 -1.99 -5.07
N GLN A 69 7.79 -2.55 -5.00
CA GLN A 69 8.58 -2.59 -3.76
C GLN A 69 8.98 -1.18 -3.29
N LEU A 70 9.39 -0.30 -4.22
CA LEU A 70 9.70 1.10 -3.90
C LEU A 70 8.49 1.84 -3.31
N ILE A 71 7.30 1.62 -3.86
CA ILE A 71 6.05 2.19 -3.31
C ILE A 71 5.81 1.67 -1.90
N GLY A 72 5.98 0.36 -1.66
CA GLY A 72 5.80 -0.27 -0.36
C GLY A 72 6.78 0.25 0.70
N THR A 73 8.07 0.31 0.39
CA THR A 73 9.10 0.79 1.33
C THR A 73 8.96 2.28 1.62
N THR A 74 8.62 3.08 0.61
CA THR A 74 8.34 4.52 0.80
C THR A 74 7.09 4.71 1.67
N ALA A 75 6.04 3.91 1.46
CA ALA A 75 4.84 3.96 2.29
C ALA A 75 5.13 3.60 3.76
N MET A 76 5.97 2.59 4.01
CA MET A 76 6.44 2.25 5.34
C MET A 76 7.22 3.39 5.99
N MET A 77 8.17 3.99 5.26
CA MET A 77 8.98 5.12 5.75
C MET A 77 8.11 6.34 6.12
N ILE A 78 7.03 6.59 5.39
CA ILE A 78 6.09 7.67 5.70
C ILE A 78 5.20 7.33 6.91
N ALA A 79 4.93 6.05 7.14
CA ALA A 79 4.03 5.58 8.19
C ALA A 79 4.71 5.34 9.55
N SER A 80 6.04 5.20 9.56
CA SER A 80 6.88 5.01 10.76
C SER A 80 7.09 6.29 11.56
#